data_AF-A0AAE4B6T1-F1
#
_entry.id   AF-A0AAE4B6T1-F1
#
_cell.length_a   1.000
_cell.length_b   1.000
_cell.length_c   1.000
_cell.angle_alpha   90.00
_cell.angle_beta   90.00
_cell.angle_gamma   90.00
#
_symmetry.space_group_name_H-M   'P 1'
#
loop_
_entity.id
_entity.type
_entity.pdbx_description
1 polymer ?
#
loop_
_entity_poly.entity_id
_entity_poly.type
_entity_poly.pdbx_seq_one_letter_code
_entity_poly.pdbx_strand_id
1 'polypeptide(L)'
;MDSAGLIGFGTSPANKTKLFEIRPACDAVLAGSLTTGGTGCGGGCDRVFSDDYDLPSIAEHTEAMLRLGHLPNVGPAPEHTPVDVTDKLGRMLNELEHAHLYIAELNAENRRFRTELSQLRADADARFARLESVPSARDH
;
A
#
# COMPACT_ATOMS: atom_id res chain seq x y z
N MET A 1 31.83 18.37 -6.36
CA MET A 1 32.45 17.10 -5.92
C MET A 1 32.08 16.08 -6.97
N ASP A 2 32.97 15.86 -7.94
CA ASP A 2 32.78 14.85 -8.98
C ASP A 2 33.05 13.47 -8.37
N SER A 3 31.98 12.73 -8.13
CA SER A 3 32.06 11.32 -7.78
C SER A 3 32.42 10.55 -9.05
N ALA A 4 33.71 10.30 -9.28
CA ALA A 4 34.14 9.36 -10.30
C ALA A 4 33.48 7.99 -10.00
N GLY A 5 32.52 7.60 -10.84
CA GLY A 5 31.86 6.30 -10.74
C GLY A 5 32.88 5.19 -10.98
N LEU A 6 33.20 4.43 -9.93
CA LEU A 6 34.08 3.27 -10.03
C LEU A 6 33.27 2.11 -10.62
N ILE A 7 33.42 1.81 -11.91
CA ILE A 7 32.89 0.57 -12.50
C ILE A 7 33.95 -0.51 -12.37
N GLY A 8 33.86 -1.33 -11.33
CA GLY A 8 34.74 -2.47 -11.11
C GLY A 8 34.15 -3.78 -11.65
N PHE A 9 34.64 -4.25 -12.80
CA PHE A 9 34.36 -5.62 -13.25
C PHE A 9 35.36 -6.58 -12.60
N GLY A 10 34.99 -7.14 -11.45
CA GLY A 10 35.81 -8.08 -10.71
C GLY A 10 35.24 -9.50 -10.69
N THR A 11 36.12 -10.50 -10.80
CA THR A 11 35.88 -11.82 -10.20
C THR A 11 36.43 -11.81 -8.79
N SER A 12 35.71 -12.32 -7.80
CA SER A 12 36.28 -12.48 -6.45
C SER A 12 37.56 -13.33 -6.54
N PRO A 13 38.72 -12.86 -6.04
CA PRO A 13 39.99 -13.58 -6.12
C PRO A 13 39.98 -14.91 -5.37
N ALA A 14 38.99 -15.12 -4.49
CA ALA A 14 38.83 -16.36 -3.73
C ALA A 14 37.95 -17.42 -4.41
N ASN A 15 37.08 -17.08 -5.38
CA ASN A 15 36.05 -18.04 -5.84
C ASN A 15 35.56 -17.92 -7.30
N LYS A 16 36.20 -17.13 -8.17
CA LYS A 16 35.73 -16.93 -9.58
C LYS A 16 34.24 -16.56 -9.72
N THR A 17 33.60 -16.06 -8.65
CA THR A 17 32.20 -15.63 -8.69
C THR A 17 32.13 -14.31 -9.44
N LYS A 18 31.29 -14.23 -10.47
CA LYS A 18 30.99 -13.00 -11.19
C LYS A 18 30.16 -12.11 -10.27
N LEU A 19 30.65 -10.90 -9.98
CA LEU A 19 29.94 -9.94 -9.12
C LEU A 19 28.75 -9.28 -9.84
N PHE A 20 28.88 -9.12 -11.16
CA PHE A 20 27.84 -8.65 -12.07
C PHE A 20 27.95 -9.43 -13.38
N GLU A 21 26.84 -9.99 -13.86
CA GLU A 21 26.77 -10.74 -15.12
C GLU A 21 25.51 -10.36 -15.90
N ILE A 22 25.67 -10.02 -17.19
CA ILE A 22 24.56 -9.90 -18.14
C ILE A 22 24.52 -11.20 -18.94
N ARG A 23 23.37 -11.86 -18.96
CA ARG A 23 23.17 -13.15 -19.64
C ARG A 23 22.55 -12.96 -21.04
N PRO A 24 22.71 -13.94 -21.96
CA PRO A 24 22.11 -13.87 -23.29
C PRO A 24 20.57 -13.79 -23.31
N ALA A 25 19.90 -14.09 -22.20
CA ALA A 25 18.46 -13.96 -22.03
C ALA A 25 18.02 -12.52 -21.63
N CYS A 26 18.90 -11.53 -21.81
CA CYS A 26 18.66 -10.12 -21.50
C CYS A 26 18.35 -9.83 -20.02
N ASP A 27 18.89 -10.65 -19.13
CA ASP A 27 18.76 -10.47 -17.69
C ASP A 27 20.14 -10.26 -17.04
N ALA A 28 20.15 -9.64 -15.87
CA ALA A 28 21.36 -9.35 -15.13
C ALA A 28 21.32 -9.98 -13.73
N VAL A 29 22.44 -10.56 -13.30
CA VAL A 29 22.63 -11.12 -11.96
C VAL A 29 23.62 -10.25 -11.18
N LEU A 30 23.23 -9.83 -9.99
CA LEU A 30 24.06 -9.10 -9.04
C LEU A 30 24.29 -9.97 -7.80
N ALA A 31 25.55 -10.22 -7.43
CA ALA A 31 25.90 -11.03 -6.26
C ALA A 31 25.77 -10.29 -4.92
N GLY A 32 25.24 -9.07 -4.93
CA GLY A 32 25.12 -8.16 -3.78
C GLY A 32 23.89 -7.26 -3.86
N SER A 33 23.86 -6.18 -3.08
CA SER A 33 22.73 -5.24 -3.06
C SER A 33 22.80 -4.21 -4.19
N LEU A 34 21.63 -3.86 -4.74
CA LEU A 34 21.47 -2.74 -5.65
C LEU A 34 21.11 -1.49 -4.83
N THR A 35 22.02 -0.52 -4.77
CA THR A 35 21.74 0.81 -4.21
C THR A 35 21.59 1.79 -5.37
N THR A 36 20.53 2.59 -5.34
CA THR A 36 20.23 3.57 -6.40
C THR A 36 20.22 4.97 -5.80
N GLY A 37 20.22 6.02 -6.64
CA GLY A 37 20.45 7.42 -6.26
C GLY A 37 19.40 8.08 -5.35
N GLY A 38 18.48 7.32 -4.76
CA GLY A 38 17.34 7.83 -3.99
C GLY A 38 16.06 7.86 -4.82
N THR A 39 14.95 8.24 -4.19
CA THR A 39 13.60 8.00 -4.72
C THR A 39 13.21 8.97 -5.84
N GLY A 40 12.66 8.43 -6.94
CA GLY A 40 12.13 9.19 -8.09
C GLY A 40 10.74 9.80 -7.87
N CYS A 41 10.11 9.56 -6.71
CA CYS A 41 8.85 10.20 -6.32
C CYS A 41 9.13 11.68 -5.96
N GLY A 42 8.81 12.60 -6.87
CA GLY A 42 9.20 14.02 -6.93
C GLY A 42 8.88 14.94 -5.73
N GLY A 43 8.61 14.39 -4.54
CA GLY A 43 8.44 15.11 -3.27
C GLY A 43 8.62 14.24 -2.02
N GLY A 44 9.16 13.02 -2.15
CA GLY A 44 9.19 12.00 -1.10
C GLY A 44 7.98 11.08 -1.18
N CYS A 45 8.20 9.77 -1.11
CA CYS A 45 7.13 8.78 -1.23
C CYS A 45 6.23 8.88 0.00
N ASP A 46 6.86 9.03 1.17
CA ASP A 46 6.24 9.24 2.49
C ASP A 46 5.43 10.53 2.65
N ARG A 47 5.37 11.41 1.63
CA ARG A 47 4.62 12.68 1.72
C ARG A 47 3.13 12.44 1.99
N VAL A 48 2.60 11.28 1.61
CA VAL A 48 1.23 10.87 1.90
C VAL A 48 0.90 10.85 3.40
N PHE A 49 1.91 10.78 4.27
CA PHE A 49 1.74 10.81 5.73
C PHE A 49 1.80 12.22 6.32
N SER A 50 1.99 13.27 5.53
CA SER A 50 2.04 14.63 6.05
C SER A 50 0.64 15.18 6.32
N ASP A 51 0.50 16.01 7.36
CA ASP A 51 -0.78 16.61 7.74
C ASP A 51 -1.37 17.52 6.64
N ASP A 52 -0.53 18.04 5.75
CA ASP A 52 -0.91 18.88 4.61
C ASP A 52 -1.15 18.09 3.31
N TYR A 53 -1.08 16.75 3.35
CA TYR A 53 -1.33 15.93 2.17
C TYR A 53 -2.83 15.82 1.89
N ASP A 54 -3.22 16.23 0.68
CA ASP A 54 -4.59 16.07 0.19
C ASP A 54 -4.80 14.61 -0.24
N LEU A 55 -5.04 13.73 0.75
CA LEU A 55 -5.29 12.32 0.52
C LEU A 55 -6.68 12.15 -0.13
N PRO A 56 -6.78 11.61 -1.37
CA PRO A 56 -8.07 11.36 -1.97
C PRO A 56 -8.84 10.32 -1.16
N SER A 57 -10.17 10.41 -1.15
CA SER A 57 -10.99 9.37 -0.51
C SER A 57 -10.83 8.01 -1.23
N ILE A 58 -11.16 6.93 -0.53
CA ILE A 58 -11.15 5.56 -1.09
C ILE A 58 -11.96 5.48 -2.40
N ALA A 59 -13.11 6.16 -2.45
CA ALA A 59 -13.98 6.18 -3.61
C ALA A 59 -13.33 6.92 -4.79
N GLU A 60 -12.77 8.10 -4.55
CA GLU A 60 -12.09 8.90 -5.58
C GLU A 60 -10.86 8.17 -6.14
N HIS A 61 -10.06 7.56 -5.27
CA HIS A 61 -8.89 6.79 -5.70
C HIS A 61 -9.29 5.56 -6.51
N THR A 62 -10.37 4.88 -6.12
CA THR A 62 -10.93 3.74 -6.86
C THR A 62 -11.44 4.16 -8.23
N GLU A 63 -12.17 5.27 -8.32
CA GLU A 63 -12.63 5.80 -9.60
C GLU A 63 -11.45 6.16 -10.51
N ALA A 64 -10.41 6.78 -9.95
CA ALA A 64 -9.19 7.09 -10.68
C ALA A 64 -8.50 5.82 -11.22
N MET A 65 -8.33 4.78 -10.39
CA MET A 65 -7.76 3.49 -10.82
C MET A 65 -8.55 2.86 -11.97
N LEU A 66 -9.87 2.82 -11.86
CA LEU A 66 -10.74 2.22 -12.88
C LEU A 66 -10.72 3.02 -14.18
N ARG A 67 -10.73 4.35 -14.10
CA ARG A 67 -10.66 5.24 -15.25
C ARG A 67 -9.31 5.16 -15.97
N LEU A 68 -8.21 5.03 -15.22
CA LEU A 68 -6.85 4.96 -15.77
C LEU A 68 -6.47 3.55 -16.24
N GLY A 69 -7.06 2.50 -15.68
CA GLY A 69 -6.66 1.11 -15.93
C GLY A 69 -5.33 0.73 -15.29
N HIS A 70 -4.81 1.55 -14.37
CA HIS A 70 -3.59 1.31 -13.60
C HIS A 70 -3.62 2.13 -12.31
N LEU A 71 -2.70 1.86 -11.38
CA LEU A 71 -2.58 2.66 -10.16
C LEU A 71 -2.10 4.09 -10.51
N PRO A 72 -2.74 5.16 -10.00
CA PRO A 72 -2.45 6.55 -10.39
C PRO A 72 -0.99 6.93 -10.22
N ASN A 73 -0.41 6.64 -9.05
CA ASN A 73 0.96 7.00 -8.73
C ASN A 73 1.99 6.02 -9.29
N VAL A 74 1.62 4.84 -9.82
CA VAL A 74 2.54 3.90 -10.51
C VAL A 74 2.57 4.09 -12.01
N GLY A 75 1.49 4.63 -12.60
CA GLY A 75 1.36 4.78 -14.04
C GLY A 75 1.25 3.43 -14.79
N PRO A 76 1.10 3.48 -16.12
CA PRO A 76 0.94 2.27 -16.93
C PRO A 76 2.18 1.37 -16.85
N ALA A 77 1.98 0.09 -17.14
CA ALA A 77 3.04 -0.91 -17.26
C ALA A 77 2.87 -1.69 -18.57
N PRO A 78 3.18 -1.06 -19.73
CA PRO A 78 3.06 -1.73 -21.02
C PRO A 78 4.03 -2.91 -21.10
N GLU A 79 3.58 -3.98 -21.76
CA GLU A 79 4.42 -5.15 -21.98
C GLU A 79 5.65 -4.79 -22.82
N HIS A 80 6.79 -5.45 -22.54
CA HIS A 80 8.06 -5.30 -23.27
C HIS A 80 8.65 -3.90 -23.35
N THR A 81 8.18 -2.96 -22.52
CA THR A 81 8.74 -1.61 -22.47
C THR A 81 9.76 -1.51 -21.33
N PRO A 82 10.95 -0.92 -21.56
CA PRO A 82 11.90 -0.65 -20.49
C PRO A 82 11.26 0.20 -19.39
N VAL A 83 11.55 -0.13 -18.14
CA VAL A 83 11.12 0.65 -16.97
C VAL A 83 12.33 1.12 -16.18
N ASP A 84 12.25 2.34 -15.65
CA ASP A 84 13.15 2.77 -14.60
C ASP A 84 12.72 2.08 -13.29
N VAL A 85 13.53 1.12 -12.84
CA VAL A 85 13.21 0.32 -11.65
C VAL A 85 13.20 1.18 -10.38
N THR A 86 14.05 2.21 -10.29
CA THR A 86 14.10 3.09 -9.13
C THR A 86 12.85 3.95 -9.05
N ASP A 87 12.46 4.56 -10.16
CA ASP A 87 11.21 5.33 -10.24
C ASP A 87 10.00 4.43 -9.96
N LYS A 88 9.91 3.28 -10.65
CA LYS A 88 8.79 2.36 -10.50
C LYS A 88 8.65 1.86 -9.07
N LEU A 89 9.76 1.55 -8.39
CA LEU A 89 9.75 1.14 -6.99
C LEU A 89 9.23 2.26 -6.07
N GLY A 90 9.73 3.48 -6.20
CA GLY A 90 9.26 4.61 -5.38
C GLY A 90 7.77 4.88 -5.59
N ARG A 91 7.33 4.81 -6.84
CA ARG A 91 5.93 4.98 -7.23
C ARG A 91 5.01 3.86 -6.69
N MET A 92 5.51 2.62 -6.62
CA MET A 92 4.79 1.52 -5.96
C MET A 92 4.70 1.69 -4.45
N LEU A 93 5.77 2.18 -3.80
CA LEU A 93 5.74 2.46 -2.37
C LEU A 93 4.67 3.50 -2.03
N ASN A 94 4.57 4.56 -2.82
CA ASN A 94 3.53 5.57 -2.62
C ASN A 94 2.10 4.99 -2.70
N GLU A 95 1.80 4.09 -3.65
CA GLU A 95 0.49 3.40 -3.70
C GLU A 95 0.26 2.45 -2.53
N LEU A 96 1.31 1.77 -2.04
CA LEU A 96 1.21 0.91 -0.85
C LEU A 96 0.90 1.72 0.41
N GLU A 97 1.46 2.92 0.53
CA GLU A 97 1.18 3.82 1.64
C GLU A 97 -0.27 4.32 1.61
N HIS A 98 -0.81 4.70 0.43
CA HIS A 98 -2.24 4.98 0.25
C HIS A 98 -3.10 3.79 0.70
N ALA A 99 -2.75 2.58 0.25
CA ALA A 99 -3.47 1.36 0.64
C ALA A 99 -3.47 1.16 2.17
N HIS A 100 -2.36 1.41 2.85
CA HIS A 100 -2.28 1.29 4.30
C HIS A 100 -3.14 2.31 5.05
N LEU A 101 -3.21 3.56 4.57
CA LEU A 101 -4.09 4.58 5.15
C LEU A 101 -5.56 4.20 4.97
N TYR A 102 -5.95 3.75 3.78
CA TYR A 102 -7.32 3.30 3.51
C TYR A 102 -7.72 2.07 4.33
N ILE A 103 -6.80 1.11 4.53
CA ILE A 103 -7.04 -0.03 5.43
C ILE A 103 -7.23 0.45 6.88
N ALA A 104 -6.47 1.45 7.33
CA ALA A 104 -6.61 2.00 8.67
C ALA A 104 -7.98 2.70 8.86
N GLU A 105 -8.40 3.49 7.88
CA GLU A 105 -9.72 4.14 7.82
C GLU A 105 -10.85 3.11 7.88
N LEU A 106 -10.86 2.13 6.97
CA LEU A 106 -11.87 1.07 6.93
C LEU A 106 -11.91 0.24 8.22
N ASN A 107 -10.76 0.00 8.85
CA ASN A 107 -10.72 -0.69 10.14
C ASN A 107 -11.32 0.16 11.26
N ALA A 108 -11.12 1.48 11.25
CA ALA A 108 -11.75 2.37 12.22
C ALA A 108 -13.28 2.38 12.07
N GLU A 109 -13.78 2.49 10.85
CA GLU A 109 -15.21 2.41 10.57
C GLU A 109 -15.81 1.07 10.96
N ASN A 110 -15.15 -0.04 10.61
CA ASN A 110 -15.59 -1.38 11.01
C ASN A 110 -15.67 -1.54 12.53
N ARG A 111 -14.72 -0.98 13.27
CA ARG A 111 -14.79 -0.98 14.74
C ARG A 111 -16.00 -0.19 15.24
N ARG A 112 -16.25 1.00 14.69
CA ARG A 112 -17.43 1.82 15.02
C ARG A 112 -18.72 1.04 14.78
N PHE A 113 -18.90 0.48 13.59
CA PHE A 113 -20.10 -0.28 13.25
C PHE A 113 -20.28 -1.53 14.14
N ARG A 114 -19.20 -2.23 14.49
CA ARG A 114 -19.28 -3.37 15.43
C ARG A 114 -19.74 -2.94 16.82
N THR A 115 -19.27 -1.79 17.30
CA THR A 115 -19.73 -1.24 18.58
C THR A 115 -21.21 -0.85 18.53
N GLU A 116 -21.64 -0.14 17.50
CA GLU A 116 -23.05 0.23 17.32
C GLU A 116 -23.96 -1.00 17.24
N LEU A 117 -23.58 -2.02 16.46
CA LEU A 117 -24.31 -3.28 16.38
C LEU A 117 -24.41 -3.99 17.74
N SER A 118 -23.33 -4.00 18.54
CA SER A 118 -23.36 -4.59 19.88
C SER A 118 -24.30 -3.84 20.84
N GLN A 119 -24.34 -2.51 20.74
CA GLN A 119 -25.22 -1.67 21.56
C GLN A 119 -26.68 -1.88 21.18
N LEU A 120 -26.99 -1.84 19.87
CA LEU A 120 -28.33 -2.11 19.36
C LEU A 120 -28.83 -3.50 19.76
N ARG A 121 -27.95 -4.50 19.76
CA ARG A 121 -28.30 -5.85 20.21
C ARG A 121 -28.66 -5.88 21.69
N ALA A 122 -27.83 -5.26 22.55
CA ALA A 122 -28.09 -5.19 23.98
C ALA A 122 -29.39 -4.44 24.30
N ASP A 123 -29.66 -3.33 23.60
CA ASP A 123 -30.89 -2.56 23.76
C ASP A 123 -32.12 -3.35 23.35
N ALA A 124 -32.04 -4.11 22.24
CA ALA A 124 -33.11 -4.99 21.81
C ALA A 124 -33.40 -6.07 22.86
N ASP A 125 -32.35 -6.75 23.35
CA ASP A 125 -32.47 -7.79 24.37
C ASP A 125 -33.08 -7.22 25.68
N ALA A 126 -32.68 -6.01 26.10
CA ALA A 126 -33.24 -5.33 27.26
C ALA A 126 -34.72 -4.93 27.09
N ARG A 127 -35.13 -4.55 25.88
CA ARG A 127 -36.54 -4.25 25.55
C ARG A 127 -37.39 -5.52 25.58
N PHE A 128 -36.90 -6.63 25.04
CA PHE A 128 -37.60 -7.91 25.08
C PHE A 128 -37.78 -8.41 26.51
N ALA A 129 -36.72 -8.39 27.33
CA ALA A 129 -36.81 -8.78 28.74
C ALA A 129 -37.84 -7.92 29.50
N ARG A 130 -37.91 -6.61 29.21
CA ARG A 130 -38.93 -5.73 29.78
C ARG A 130 -40.34 -6.14 29.40
N LEU A 131 -40.58 -6.45 28.13
CA LEU A 131 -41.89 -6.89 27.64
C LEU A 131 -42.32 -8.23 28.25
N GLU A 132 -41.39 -9.19 28.37
CA GLU A 132 -41.65 -10.50 29.01
C GLU A 132 -41.97 -10.38 30.50
N SER A 133 -41.43 -9.36 31.18
CA SER A 133 -41.69 -9.09 32.59
C SER A 133 -43.02 -8.39 32.86
N VAL A 134 -43.74 -7.91 31.83
CA VAL A 134 -45.05 -7.27 32.02
C VAL A 134 -46.06 -8.35 32.42
N PRO A 135 -46.66 -8.29 33.63
CA PRO A 135 -47.66 -9.25 34.04
C PRO A 135 -48.83 -9.24 33.06
N SER A 136 -49.27 -10.42 32.60
CA SER A 136 -50.47 -10.57 31.78
C SER A 136 -51.67 -9.99 32.55
N ALA A 137 -52.10 -8.78 32.19
CA ALA A 137 -53.32 -8.16 32.70
C ALA A 137 -54.58 -8.80 32.10
N ARG A 138 -54.64 -10.13 32.12
CA ARG A 138 -55.79 -10.94 31.70
C ARG A 138 -56.12 -11.95 32.78
N ASP A 139 -56.50 -11.45 33.94
CA ASP A 139 -57.33 -12.16 34.91
C ASP A 139 -58.54 -11.25 35.20
N HIS A 140 -59.55 -11.32 34.34
CA HIS A 140 -60.90 -10.83 34.56
C HIS A 140 -61.90 -11.88 34.07
#